data_AF-A0A7W6BDR7-F1
#
_entry.id   AF-A0A7W6BDR7-F1
#
_cell.length_a   1.000
_cell.length_b   1.000
_cell.length_c   1.000
_cell.angle_alpha   90.00
_cell.angle_beta   90.00
_cell.angle_gamma   90.00
#
_symmetry.space_group_name_H-M   'P 1'
#
loop_
_entity.id
_entity.type
_entity.pdbx_description
1 polymer ?
#
loop_
_entity_poly.entity_id
_entity_poly.type
_entity_poly.pdbx_seq_one_letter_code
_entity_poly.pdbx_strand_id
1 'polypeptide(L)'
;MGKRADIPMPPNPAPHIINRLIEIGLTEAAGMGAAPLSWKEIDAWCNRTGIDLPPWEARLIRALSVEYLAMGRKAEDENCPPPWKAPITEREKETELARLRMVLG
;
A
#
# COMPACT_ATOMS: atom_id res chain seq x y z
N MET A 1 13.57 3.96 -23.09
CA MET A 1 13.51 3.44 -21.70
C MET A 1 12.85 4.52 -20.84
N GLY A 2 11.56 4.38 -20.52
CA GLY A 2 10.85 5.39 -19.73
C GLY A 2 11.43 5.47 -18.32
N LYS A 3 11.84 6.67 -17.89
CA LYS A 3 12.18 6.90 -16.48
C LYS A 3 10.93 6.55 -15.65
N ARG A 4 11.05 5.62 -14.70
CA ARG A 4 10.04 5.46 -13.65
C ARG A 4 9.93 6.82 -12.98
N ALA A 5 8.75 7.43 -13.02
CA ALA A 5 8.50 8.62 -12.23
C ALA A 5 8.73 8.22 -10.76
N ASP A 6 9.54 9.00 -10.03
CA ASP A 6 9.59 8.88 -8.58
C ASP A 6 8.23 9.32 -8.06
N ILE A 7 7.34 8.35 -7.87
CA ILE A 7 6.05 8.59 -7.25
C ILE A 7 6.34 8.80 -5.76
N PRO A 8 6.06 9.99 -5.20
CA PRO A 8 6.24 10.19 -3.77
C PRO A 8 5.34 9.20 -3.03
N MET A 9 5.87 8.56 -1.99
CA MET A 9 5.11 7.61 -1.16
C MET A 9 4.56 8.32 0.08
N PRO A 10 3.46 7.83 0.67
CA PRO A 10 3.01 8.30 1.97
C PRO A 10 4.13 8.20 3.02
N PRO A 11 4.21 9.14 3.97
CA PRO A 11 5.12 9.03 5.09
C PRO A 11 4.82 7.74 5.86
N ASN A 12 5.84 6.92 6.09
CA ASN A 12 5.71 5.65 6.78
C ASN A 12 6.52 5.67 8.08
N PRO A 13 5.87 5.80 9.26
CA PRO A 13 6.57 5.83 10.54
C PRO A 13 7.13 4.47 10.97
N ALA A 14 6.69 3.36 10.35
CA ALA A 14 7.06 2.00 10.74
C ALA A 14 7.44 1.14 9.51
N PRO A 15 8.53 1.48 8.80
CA PRO A 15 8.94 0.77 7.59
C PRO A 15 9.25 -0.70 7.82
N HIS A 16 9.72 -1.06 9.01
CA HIS A 16 10.00 -2.45 9.36
C HIS A 16 8.74 -3.33 9.32
N ILE A 17 7.58 -2.82 9.69
CA ILE A 17 6.31 -3.59 9.65
C ILE A 17 5.90 -3.86 8.20
N ILE A 18 6.04 -2.86 7.32
CA ILE A 18 5.75 -3.02 5.90
C ILE A 18 6.74 -3.98 5.23
N ASN A 19 8.02 -3.88 5.58
CA ASN A 19 9.04 -4.80 5.07
C ASN A 19 8.73 -6.25 5.49
N ARG A 20 8.34 -6.48 6.75
CA ARG A 20 7.92 -7.80 7.25
C ARG A 20 6.67 -8.29 6.52
N LEU A 21 5.66 -7.45 6.33
CA LEU A 21 4.45 -7.81 5.58
C LEU A 21 4.78 -8.22 4.13
N ILE A 22 5.67 -7.49 3.45
CA ILE A 22 6.14 -7.82 2.10
C ILE A 22 6.93 -9.12 2.10
N GLU A 23 7.81 -9.31 3.08
CA GLU A 23 8.61 -10.53 3.24
C GLU A 23 7.76 -11.78 3.46
N ILE A 24 6.68 -11.67 4.24
CA ILE A 24 5.71 -12.76 4.45
C ILE A 24 4.94 -13.06 3.15
N GLY A 25 4.65 -12.03 2.34
CA GLY A 25 4.03 -12.19 1.02
C GLY A 25 2.77 -11.37 0.74
N LEU A 26 2.42 -10.41 1.62
CA LEU A 26 1.21 -9.53 1.57
C LEU A 26 -0.13 -10.27 1.70
N THR A 27 -0.30 -11.40 1.03
CA THR A 27 -1.49 -12.26 0.96
C THR A 27 -1.07 -13.72 0.75
N GLU A 28 -1.95 -14.65 1.05
CA GLU A 28 -1.74 -16.08 0.76
C GLU A 28 -2.68 -16.56 -0.35
N ALA A 29 -2.33 -17.69 -0.99
CA ALA A 29 -3.19 -18.31 -1.99
C ALA A 29 -4.36 -19.07 -1.32
N ALA A 30 -5.56 -18.87 -1.85
CA ALA A 30 -6.76 -19.62 -1.51
C ALA A 30 -7.34 -20.29 -2.77
N GLY A 31 -8.23 -21.26 -2.59
CA GLY A 31 -8.74 -22.10 -3.68
C GLY A 31 -9.40 -21.35 -4.85
N MET A 32 -9.85 -20.11 -4.65
CA MET A 32 -10.51 -19.28 -5.66
C MET A 32 -9.88 -17.89 -5.83
N GLY A 33 -8.64 -17.68 -5.38
CA GLY A 33 -7.96 -16.39 -5.47
C GLY A 33 -7.07 -16.10 -4.27
N ALA A 34 -6.77 -14.82 -4.03
CA ALA A 34 -5.98 -14.41 -2.87
C ALA A 34 -6.83 -14.32 -1.59
N ALA A 35 -6.23 -14.68 -0.46
CA ALA A 35 -6.76 -14.49 0.89
C ALA A 35 -5.78 -13.68 1.75
N PRO A 36 -6.27 -13.00 2.80
CA PRO A 36 -5.39 -12.36 3.77
C PRO A 36 -4.53 -13.40 4.49
N LEU A 37 -3.34 -12.99 4.94
CA LEU A 37 -2.43 -13.84 5.69
C LEU A 37 -3.13 -14.49 6.90
N SER A 38 -3.03 -15.81 6.99
CA SER A 38 -3.51 -16.57 8.13
C SER A 38 -2.57 -16.42 9.33
N TRP A 39 -3.09 -16.69 10.53
CA TRP A 39 -2.25 -16.76 11.73
C TRP A 39 -1.17 -17.82 11.61
N LYS A 40 -1.48 -18.93 10.94
CA LYS A 40 -0.51 -20.00 10.68
C LYS A 40 0.66 -19.51 9.84
N GLU A 41 0.42 -18.69 8.81
CA GLU A 41 1.49 -18.17 7.96
C GLU A 41 2.37 -17.17 8.73
N ILE A 42 1.76 -16.29 9.52
CA ILE A 42 2.47 -15.35 10.39
C ILE A 42 3.33 -16.11 11.41
N ASP A 43 2.76 -17.12 12.07
CA ASP A 43 3.48 -17.95 13.04
C ASP A 43 4.60 -18.75 12.37
N ALA A 44 4.37 -19.31 11.18
CA ALA A 44 5.39 -20.01 10.42
C ALA A 44 6.56 -19.08 10.08
N TRP A 45 6.28 -17.88 9.61
CA TRP A 45 7.31 -16.88 9.32
C TRP A 45 8.11 -16.49 10.57
N CYS A 46 7.45 -16.21 11.71
CA CYS A 46 8.13 -15.94 12.99
C CYS A 46 9.07 -17.10 13.38
N ASN A 47 8.58 -18.34 13.29
CA ASN A 47 9.36 -19.53 13.63
C ASN A 47 10.56 -19.75 12.70
N ARG A 48 10.45 -19.37 11.41
CA ARG A 48 11.53 -19.55 10.42
C ARG A 48 12.56 -18.44 10.44
N THR A 49 12.15 -17.22 10.75
CA THR A 49 13.04 -16.04 10.80
C THR A 49 13.63 -15.80 12.19
N GLY A 50 13.02 -16.37 13.23
CA GLY A 50 13.38 -16.10 14.62
C GLY A 50 12.93 -14.72 15.12
N ILE A 51 12.05 -14.04 14.37
CA ILE A 51 11.49 -12.74 14.78
C ILE A 51 10.33 -13.00 15.73
N ASP A 52 10.43 -12.45 16.94
CA ASP A 52 9.34 -12.44 17.92
C ASP A 52 8.48 -11.18 17.72
N LEU A 53 7.22 -11.38 17.34
CA LEU A 53 6.28 -10.29 17.10
C LEU A 53 5.46 -10.00 18.37
N PRO A 54 5.45 -8.75 18.86
CA PRO A 54 4.48 -8.34 19.86
C PRO A 54 3.04 -8.62 19.37
N PRO A 55 2.09 -8.95 20.27
CA PRO A 55 0.72 -9.28 19.86
C PRO A 55 0.03 -8.20 19.02
N TRP A 56 0.35 -6.92 19.26
CA TRP A 56 -0.21 -5.81 18.49
C TRP A 56 0.33 -5.77 17.06
N GLU A 57 1.59 -6.15 16.86
CA GLU A 57 2.25 -6.11 15.56
C GLU A 57 1.76 -7.25 14.68
N ALA A 58 1.62 -8.46 15.23
CA ALA A 58 1.00 -9.59 14.53
C ALA A 58 -0.44 -9.27 14.08
N ARG A 59 -1.23 -8.62 14.95
CA ARG A 59 -2.57 -8.12 14.59
C ARG A 59 -2.52 -7.06 13.49
N LEU A 60 -1.56 -6.14 13.55
CA LEU A 60 -1.40 -5.10 12.55
C LEU A 60 -1.00 -5.67 11.19
N ILE A 61 -0.04 -6.58 11.13
CA ILE A 61 0.38 -7.28 9.89
C ILE A 61 -0.83 -7.96 9.24
N ARG A 62 -1.61 -8.70 10.03
CA ARG A 62 -2.82 -9.35 9.51
C ARG A 62 -3.86 -8.34 9.02
N ALA A 63 -4.08 -7.25 9.76
CA ALA A 63 -5.00 -6.19 9.36
C ALA A 63 -4.56 -5.52 8.04
N LEU A 64 -3.27 -5.23 7.90
CA LEU A 64 -2.71 -4.66 6.66
C LEU A 64 -2.88 -5.60 5.47
N SER A 65 -2.71 -6.91 5.67
CA SER A 65 -2.99 -7.92 4.63
C SER A 65 -4.45 -7.91 4.17
N VAL A 66 -5.40 -7.79 5.12
CA VAL A 66 -6.84 -7.66 4.81
C VAL A 66 -7.12 -6.40 4.00
N GLU A 67 -6.59 -5.25 4.44
CA GLU A 67 -6.79 -3.97 3.76
C GLU A 67 -6.13 -3.94 2.37
N TYR A 68 -4.95 -4.57 2.23
CA TYR A 68 -4.27 -4.69 0.94
C TYR A 68 -5.16 -5.43 -0.07
N LEU A 69 -5.74 -6.57 0.32
CA LEU A 69 -6.63 -7.34 -0.53
C LEU A 69 -7.93 -6.58 -0.84
N ALA A 70 -8.50 -5.88 0.15
CA ALA A 70 -9.70 -5.08 -0.03
C ALA A 70 -9.48 -3.90 -0.99
N MET A 71 -8.34 -3.21 -0.86
CA MET A 71 -7.97 -2.12 -1.76
C MET A 71 -7.65 -2.64 -3.16
N GLY A 72 -7.01 -3.80 -3.28
CA GLY A 72 -6.75 -4.46 -4.58
C GLY A 72 -8.04 -4.68 -5.37
N ARG A 73 -9.09 -5.21 -4.72
CA ARG A 73 -10.41 -5.38 -5.35
C ARG A 73 -11.06 -4.05 -5.73
N LYS A 74 -10.96 -3.03 -4.87
CA LYS A 74 -11.50 -1.69 -5.18
C LYS A 74 -10.77 -1.07 -6.38
N ALA A 75 -9.47 -1.29 -6.48
CA ALA A 75 -8.61 -0.76 -7.55
C ALA A 75 -8.84 -1.42 -8.92
N GLU A 76 -9.64 -2.49 -8.99
CA GLU A 76 -10.10 -3.05 -10.27
C GLU A 76 -11.11 -2.13 -10.98
N ASP A 77 -11.77 -1.23 -10.24
CA ASP A 77 -12.58 -0.16 -10.84
C ASP A 77 -11.67 0.91 -11.45
N GLU A 78 -11.85 1.19 -12.74
CA GLU A 78 -11.09 2.20 -13.50
C GLU A 78 -11.20 3.61 -12.89
N ASN A 79 -12.29 3.90 -12.17
CA ASN A 79 -12.53 5.18 -11.50
C ASN A 79 -12.08 5.18 -10.03
N CYS A 80 -11.45 4.11 -9.55
CA CYS A 80 -10.97 4.03 -8.18
C CYS A 80 -9.88 5.08 -7.94
N PRO A 81 -10.09 6.05 -7.03
CA PRO A 81 -9.06 7.02 -6.73
C PRO A 81 -7.88 6.33 -6.00
N PRO A 82 -6.65 6.84 -6.16
CA PRO A 82 -5.52 6.32 -5.40
C PRO A 82 -5.73 6.53 -3.89
N PRO A 83 -5.35 5.56 -3.05
CA PRO A 83 -5.57 5.62 -1.60
C PRO A 83 -4.75 6.74 -0.92
N TRP A 84 -3.69 7.21 -1.57
CA TRP A 84 -2.90 8.34 -1.13
C TRP A 84 -2.65 9.30 -2.29
N LYS A 85 -2.74 10.61 -2.00
CA LYS A 85 -2.43 11.69 -2.93
C LYS A 85 -1.30 12.52 -2.34
N ALA A 86 -0.29 12.78 -3.14
CA ALA A 86 0.79 13.67 -2.75
C ALA A 86 0.25 15.07 -2.46
N PRO A 87 0.87 15.83 -1.54
CA PRO A 87 0.59 17.24 -1.40
C PRO A 87 0.80 17.95 -2.75
N ILE A 88 -0.18 18.73 -3.18
CA ILE A 88 -0.08 19.52 -4.42
C ILE A 88 0.98 20.60 -4.19
N THR A 89 2.03 20.58 -5.01
CA THR A 89 3.09 21.58 -4.96
C THR A 89 2.60 22.93 -5.47
N GLU A 90 3.19 24.03 -4.99
CA GLU A 90 2.77 25.37 -5.44
C GLU A 90 2.96 25.56 -6.95
N ARG A 91 4.01 24.95 -7.50
CA ARG A 91 4.27 24.92 -8.95
C ARG A 91 3.18 24.21 -9.75
N GLU A 92 2.65 23.10 -9.24
CA GLU A 92 1.54 22.39 -9.89
C GLU A 92 0.27 23.24 -9.87
N LYS A 93 -0.02 23.92 -8.75
CA LYS A 93 -1.14 24.86 -8.67
C LYS A 93 -0.98 26.01 -9.66
N GLU A 94 0.18 26.65 -9.71
CA GLU A 94 0.43 27.77 -10.63
C GLU A 94 0.29 27.36 -12.09
N THR A 95 0.81 26.19 -12.45
CA THR A 95 0.71 25.64 -13.81
C THR A 95 -0.75 25.38 -14.19
N GLU A 96 -1.51 24.75 -13.29
CA GLU A 96 -2.92 24.46 -13.56
C GLU A 96 -3.77 25.74 -13.58
N LEU A 97 -3.49 26.72 -12.70
CA LEU A 97 -4.15 28.03 -12.73
C LEU A 97 -3.86 28.80 -14.03
N ALA A 98 -2.62 28.75 -14.52
CA ALA A 98 -2.26 29.35 -15.80
C ALA A 98 -3.01 28.67 -16.96
N ARG A 99 -3.14 27.34 -16.92
CA ARG A 99 -3.93 26.58 -17.89
C ARG A 99 -5.42 26.94 -17.84
N LEU A 100 -6.00 27.02 -16.65
CA LEU A 100 -7.40 27.40 -16.45
C LEU A 100 -7.68 28.81 -16.98
N ARG A 101 -6.77 29.78 -16.73
CA ARG A 101 -6.87 31.13 -17.30
C ARG A 101 -6.87 31.13 -18.82
N MET A 102 -6.04 30.31 -19.47
CA MET A 102 -6.04 30.20 -20.94
C MET A 102 -7.35 29.65 -21.51
N VAL A 103 -8.07 28.81 -20.77
CA VAL A 103 -9.33 28.19 -21.23
C VAL A 103 -10.54 29.06 -20.88
N LEU A 104 -10.51 29.76 -19.76
CA LEU A 104 -11.67 30.46 -19.19
C LEU A 104 -11.68 31.99 -19.42
N GLY A 105 -10.56 32.59 -19.86
CA GLY A 105 -10.43 34.03 -20.10
C GLY A 105 -10.01 34.81 -18.87
#